data_AF-A0A485KXK8-F1
#
_entry.id   AF-A0A485KXK8-F1
#
_cell.length_a   1.000
_cell.length_b   1.000
_cell.length_c   1.000
_cell.angle_alpha   90.00
_cell.angle_beta   90.00
_cell.angle_gamma   90.00
#
_symmetry.space_group_name_H-M   'P 1'
#
loop_
_entity.id
_entity.type
_entity.pdbx_description
1 polymer ?
#
loop_
_entity_poly.entity_id
_entity_poly.type
_entity_poly.pdbx_seq_one_letter_code
_entity_poly.pdbx_strand_id
1 'polypeptide(L)'
;MWHSFVSYIASHFYALKMRPVSGFDPSGFMFMLAFLCLVVGLLLAVFDKRSQRRLSTYLQEKNIDTHISNVGRKIADTAIDHSARQGFISEMLSFNYLSRLAFSILVFGLTSYFNALAAVIAGWRTPNVVILTMTKDDSGEKTLPDLGHDLFKFVMTLFYGDTDYIDWFDLPDEFIAFCGTIIAIIFIVHPRRLLILRRFTMIYAWINFLRGFCVAVTSLPDASPMCISQFDSPKGAYKSLPIFPKALVRAFKVLTRPSHHITCGDMIFSGHTVFLMLCALMVTTYCAKAELNTPFTRAYPWVLTIVKTATVIGSTLGAFSIVGTRLHYTLDVLIAMYVTIQTWYTYHWLAEDNRWGISLITWLEHDEGVVTIDHNAYRMARRSGSMPPKAASTSVLLKQE
;
A
#
# COMPACT_ATOMS: atom_id res chain seq x y z
N MET A 1 -21.01 6.36 12.12
CA MET A 1 -21.23 5.15 11.29
C MET A 1 -21.11 5.63 9.86
N TRP A 2 -20.12 5.18 9.07
CA TRP A 2 -19.95 5.70 7.70
C TRP A 2 -20.85 4.90 6.76
N HIS A 3 -21.64 5.60 5.93
CA HIS A 3 -22.67 4.99 5.08
C HIS A 3 -22.18 4.65 3.65
N SER A 4 -20.95 4.99 3.26
CA SER A 4 -20.44 4.73 1.90
C SER A 4 -18.90 4.69 1.81
N PHE A 5 -18.35 3.88 0.88
CA PHE A 5 -16.93 3.81 0.51
C PHE A 5 -16.38 5.17 0.05
N VAL A 6 -17.22 5.99 -0.59
CA VAL A 6 -16.83 7.34 -1.04
C VAL A 6 -16.59 8.27 0.16
N SER A 7 -17.37 8.14 1.24
CA SER A 7 -17.12 8.95 2.45
C SER A 7 -15.86 8.49 3.18
N TYR A 8 -15.52 7.20 3.11
CA TYR A 8 -14.27 6.66 3.65
C TYR A 8 -13.05 7.23 2.92
N ILE A 9 -13.03 7.18 1.59
CA ILE A 9 -11.98 7.79 0.75
C ILE A 9 -11.93 9.30 0.96
N ALA A 10 -13.07 10.01 0.88
CA ALA A 10 -13.11 11.45 1.11
C ALA A 10 -12.56 11.82 2.50
N SER A 11 -12.87 11.08 3.57
CA SER A 11 -12.34 11.35 4.92
C SER A 11 -10.83 11.08 5.09
N HIS A 12 -10.24 10.24 4.23
CA HIS A 12 -8.81 9.94 4.17
C HIS A 12 -8.04 10.96 3.33
N PHE A 13 -8.69 11.61 2.36
CA PHE A 13 -8.08 12.60 1.46
C PHE A 13 -8.41 14.06 1.84
N TYR A 14 -9.48 14.33 2.59
CA TYR A 14 -9.77 15.66 3.17
C TYR A 14 -8.93 15.87 4.44
N ALA A 15 -7.65 16.20 4.23
CA ALA A 15 -6.76 16.72 5.25
C ALA A 15 -6.63 18.24 5.06
N LEU A 16 -7.46 19.00 5.77
CA LEU A 16 -7.35 20.47 5.87
C LEU A 16 -7.71 20.98 7.27
N LYS A 17 -7.80 20.09 8.26
CA LYS A 17 -8.08 20.46 9.64
C LYS A 17 -6.99 19.87 10.49
N MET A 18 -6.18 20.70 11.15
CA MET A 18 -5.16 20.27 12.10
C MET A 18 -5.80 19.27 13.06
N ARG A 19 -5.40 18.00 12.97
CA ARG A 19 -5.85 16.96 13.88
C ARG A 19 -4.79 16.79 14.96
N PRO A 20 -5.18 16.46 16.19
CA PRO A 20 -4.23 16.19 17.26
C PRO A 20 -3.52 14.83 17.12
N VAL A 21 -3.70 14.12 15.98
CA VAL A 21 -3.36 12.70 15.81
C VAL A 21 -3.07 12.40 14.35
N SER A 22 -2.03 11.57 14.09
CA SER A 22 -1.83 10.90 12.80
C SER A 22 -3.13 10.19 12.36
N GLY A 23 -3.77 10.76 11.35
CA GLY A 23 -5.06 10.36 10.81
C GLY A 23 -5.00 9.23 9.79
N PHE A 24 -3.81 8.84 9.33
CA PHE A 24 -3.62 7.89 8.24
C PHE A 24 -2.90 6.62 8.69
N ASP A 25 -3.57 5.47 8.63
CA ASP A 25 -2.94 4.15 8.74
C ASP A 25 -2.67 3.61 7.34
N PRO A 26 -1.39 3.55 6.91
CA PRO A 26 -1.06 3.08 5.57
C PRO A 26 -1.44 1.62 5.33
N SER A 27 -1.44 0.80 6.38
CA SER A 27 -1.77 -0.62 6.26
C SER A 27 -3.26 -0.83 5.99
N GLY A 28 -4.13 -0.12 6.72
CA GLY A 28 -5.58 -0.10 6.50
C GLY A 28 -5.95 0.46 5.12
N PHE A 29 -5.33 1.56 4.69
CA PHE A 29 -5.54 2.12 3.35
C PHE A 29 -5.19 1.11 2.25
N MET A 30 -4.01 0.50 2.33
CA MET A 30 -3.56 -0.48 1.35
C MET A 30 -4.43 -1.74 1.33
N PHE A 31 -4.91 -2.17 2.50
CA PHE A 31 -5.79 -3.33 2.60
C PHE A 31 -7.11 -3.06 1.89
N MET A 32 -7.71 -1.89 2.12
CA MET A 32 -8.95 -1.48 1.46
C MET A 32 -8.80 -1.34 -0.05
N LEU A 33 -7.70 -0.75 -0.52
CA LEU A 33 -7.39 -0.65 -1.94
C LEU A 33 -7.23 -2.03 -2.57
N ALA A 34 -6.44 -2.91 -1.95
CA ALA A 34 -6.19 -4.25 -2.46
C ALA A 34 -7.47 -5.11 -2.47
N PHE A 35 -8.26 -5.02 -1.40
CA PHE A 35 -9.55 -5.69 -1.29
C PHE A 35 -10.55 -5.20 -2.35
N LEU A 36 -10.62 -3.89 -2.60
CA LEU A 36 -11.44 -3.33 -3.68
C LEU A 36 -11.01 -3.90 -5.04
N CYS A 37 -9.71 -3.91 -5.34
CA CYS A 37 -9.18 -4.48 -6.59
C CYS A 37 -9.55 -5.97 -6.73
N LEU A 38 -9.49 -6.75 -5.65
CA LEU A 38 -9.89 -8.15 -5.62
C LEU A 38 -11.38 -8.32 -5.87
N VAL A 39 -12.24 -7.55 -5.20
CA VAL A 39 -13.70 -7.61 -5.36
C VAL A 39 -14.10 -7.23 -6.78
N VAL A 40 -13.54 -6.16 -7.34
CA VAL A 40 -13.78 -5.77 -8.74
C VAL A 40 -13.32 -6.88 -9.68
N GLY A 41 -12.15 -7.49 -9.45
CA GLY A 41 -11.69 -8.65 -10.22
C GLY A 41 -12.65 -9.83 -10.16
N LEU A 42 -13.12 -10.20 -8.96
CA LEU A 42 -14.10 -11.28 -8.77
C LEU A 42 -15.43 -11.00 -9.50
N LEU A 43 -15.94 -9.77 -9.39
CA LEU A 43 -17.16 -9.36 -10.09
C LEU A 43 -16.98 -9.48 -11.60
N LEU A 44 -15.88 -8.97 -12.15
CA LEU A 44 -15.57 -9.09 -13.57
C LEU A 44 -15.47 -10.55 -14.02
N ALA A 45 -14.84 -11.42 -13.22
CA ALA A 45 -14.74 -12.86 -13.51
C ALA A 45 -16.12 -13.54 -13.54
N VAL A 46 -17.03 -13.18 -12.63
CA VAL A 46 -18.40 -13.70 -12.60
C VAL A 46 -19.21 -13.17 -13.78
N PHE A 47 -19.08 -11.88 -14.11
CA PHE A 47 -19.77 -11.28 -15.25
C PHE A 47 -19.30 -11.89 -16.57
N ASP A 48 -18.01 -12.13 -16.75
CA ASP A 48 -17.47 -12.77 -17.95
C ASP A 48 -18.02 -14.19 -18.12
N LYS A 49 -17.95 -15.04 -17.09
CA LYS A 49 -18.53 -16.39 -17.12
C LYS A 49 -20.03 -16.39 -17.40
N ARG A 50 -20.78 -15.48 -16.77
CA ARG A 50 -22.23 -15.38 -16.95
C ARG A 50 -22.60 -14.85 -18.34
N SER A 51 -21.85 -13.89 -18.85
CA SER A 51 -22.00 -13.33 -20.20
C SER A 51 -21.74 -14.39 -21.25
N GLN A 52 -20.62 -15.11 -21.16
CA GLN A 52 -20.28 -16.20 -22.07
C GLN A 52 -21.34 -17.30 -22.07
N ARG A 53 -21.81 -17.72 -20.89
CA ARG A 53 -22.85 -18.75 -20.77
C ARG A 53 -24.21 -18.30 -21.34
N ARG A 54 -24.60 -17.04 -21.13
CA ARG A 54 -25.82 -16.47 -21.73
C ARG A 54 -25.70 -16.39 -23.24
N LEU A 55 -24.58 -15.88 -23.73
CA LEU A 55 -24.32 -15.74 -25.17
C LEU A 55 -24.35 -17.12 -25.85
N SER A 56 -23.74 -18.15 -25.26
CA SER A 56 -23.78 -19.51 -25.81
C SER A 56 -25.20 -20.08 -25.85
N THR A 57 -26.01 -19.88 -24.80
CA THR A 57 -27.42 -20.34 -24.81
C THR A 57 -28.28 -19.56 -25.81
N TYR A 58 -28.13 -18.23 -25.91
CA TYR A 58 -28.89 -17.42 -26.87
C TYR A 58 -28.56 -17.78 -28.32
N LEU A 59 -27.28 -18.05 -28.63
CA LEU A 59 -26.85 -18.47 -29.96
C LEU A 59 -27.42 -19.86 -30.31
N GLN A 60 -27.46 -20.77 -29.34
CA GLN A 60 -28.00 -22.12 -29.52
C GLN A 60 -29.54 -22.12 -29.65
N GLU A 61 -30.24 -21.25 -28.92
CA GLU A 61 -31.70 -21.19 -28.90
C GLU A 61 -32.29 -20.52 -30.14
N LYS A 62 -31.66 -19.47 -30.66
CA LYS A 62 -32.23 -18.68 -31.76
C LYS A 62 -31.74 -19.05 -33.16
N ASN A 63 -30.90 -20.08 -33.30
CA ASN A 63 -30.34 -20.53 -34.59
C ASN A 63 -29.84 -19.35 -35.45
N ILE A 64 -29.26 -18.33 -34.80
CA ILE A 64 -29.01 -17.01 -35.40
C ILE A 64 -27.89 -17.13 -36.43
N ASP A 65 -28.18 -16.68 -37.66
CA ASP A 65 -27.24 -16.57 -38.75
C ASP A 65 -25.92 -15.91 -38.34
N THR A 66 -24.83 -16.46 -38.91
CA THR A 66 -23.43 -16.10 -38.67
C THR A 66 -23.16 -14.59 -38.67
N HIS A 67 -23.95 -13.79 -39.41
CA HIS A 67 -23.72 -12.36 -39.60
C HIS A 67 -23.95 -11.48 -38.37
N ILE A 68 -25.00 -11.73 -37.55
CA ILE A 68 -25.24 -10.99 -36.30
C ILE A 68 -24.24 -11.43 -35.22
N SER A 69 -23.86 -12.71 -35.24
CA SER A 69 -22.77 -13.22 -34.40
C SER A 69 -21.44 -12.51 -34.69
N ASN A 70 -21.18 -12.16 -35.95
CA ASN A 70 -19.96 -11.48 -36.37
C ASN A 70 -19.88 -10.04 -35.85
N VAL A 71 -20.99 -9.30 -35.79
CA VAL A 71 -20.99 -7.92 -35.25
C VAL A 71 -20.78 -7.93 -33.74
N GLY A 72 -21.49 -8.79 -33.00
CA GLY A 72 -21.29 -8.96 -31.56
C GLY A 72 -19.89 -9.44 -31.21
N ARG A 73 -19.35 -10.39 -31.99
CA ARG A 73 -17.98 -10.89 -31.84
C ARG A 73 -16.95 -9.79 -32.14
N LYS A 74 -17.16 -8.97 -33.18
CA LYS A 74 -16.28 -7.83 -33.49
C LYS A 74 -16.25 -6.77 -32.39
N ILE A 75 -17.38 -6.47 -31.76
CA ILE A 75 -17.45 -5.53 -30.63
C ILE A 75 -16.74 -6.12 -29.40
N ALA A 76 -16.98 -7.40 -29.10
CA ALA A 76 -16.31 -8.11 -28.02
C ALA A 76 -14.78 -8.18 -28.24
N ASP A 77 -14.35 -8.54 -29.45
CA ASP A 77 -12.94 -8.61 -29.83
C ASP A 77 -12.27 -7.23 -29.74
N THR A 78 -12.97 -6.15 -30.10
CA THR A 78 -12.46 -4.78 -29.97
C THR A 78 -12.30 -4.38 -28.50
N ALA A 79 -13.26 -4.74 -27.64
CA ALA A 79 -13.19 -4.46 -26.20
C ALA A 79 -12.10 -5.31 -25.50
N ILE A 80 -11.94 -6.57 -25.91
CA ILE A 80 -10.89 -7.47 -25.43
C ILE A 80 -9.52 -6.94 -25.88
N ASP A 81 -9.37 -6.53 -27.14
CA ASP A 81 -8.12 -5.95 -27.65
C ASP A 81 -7.80 -4.64 -26.92
N HIS A 82 -8.79 -3.77 -26.66
CA HIS A 82 -8.57 -2.54 -25.89
C HIS A 82 -8.15 -2.81 -24.43
N SER A 83 -8.76 -3.80 -23.78
CA SER A 83 -8.41 -4.21 -22.41
C SER A 83 -7.03 -4.87 -22.34
N ALA A 84 -6.71 -5.72 -23.32
CA ALA A 84 -5.43 -6.38 -23.44
C ALA A 84 -4.29 -5.40 -23.76
N ARG A 85 -4.56 -4.33 -24.51
CA ARG A 85 -3.62 -3.21 -24.73
C ARG A 85 -3.26 -2.46 -23.45
N GLN A 86 -4.15 -2.47 -22.46
CA GLN A 86 -3.91 -1.94 -21.11
C GLN A 86 -3.29 -2.98 -20.17
N GLY A 87 -2.88 -4.14 -20.69
CA GLY A 87 -2.27 -5.24 -19.92
C GLY A 87 -3.26 -6.09 -19.13
N PHE A 88 -4.57 -5.94 -19.37
CA PHE A 88 -5.60 -6.73 -18.70
C PHE A 88 -6.10 -7.84 -19.61
N ILE A 89 -5.63 -9.06 -19.39
CA ILE A 89 -6.07 -10.27 -20.10
C ILE A 89 -7.14 -10.96 -19.25
N SER A 90 -8.18 -11.53 -19.88
CA SER A 90 -9.19 -12.35 -19.20
C SER A 90 -8.59 -13.53 -18.43
N GLU A 91 -7.44 -14.05 -18.86
CA GLU A 91 -6.68 -15.09 -18.15
C GLU A 91 -6.28 -14.67 -16.72
N MET A 92 -6.06 -13.37 -16.46
CA MET A 92 -5.77 -12.86 -15.11
C MET A 92 -6.98 -12.96 -14.16
N LEU A 93 -8.19 -13.13 -14.70
CA LEU A 93 -9.42 -13.40 -13.94
C LEU A 93 -9.60 -14.89 -13.62
N SER A 94 -8.65 -15.74 -14.03
CA SER A 94 -8.64 -17.15 -13.66
C SER A 94 -8.63 -17.32 -12.14
N PHE A 95 -9.36 -18.33 -11.67
CA PHE A 95 -9.42 -18.66 -10.25
C PHE A 95 -8.03 -18.94 -9.67
N ASN A 96 -7.13 -19.54 -10.45
CA ASN A 96 -5.75 -19.82 -10.04
C ASN A 96 -4.97 -18.52 -9.76
N TYR A 97 -5.18 -17.48 -10.56
CA TYR A 97 -4.48 -16.21 -10.39
C TYR A 97 -5.08 -15.41 -9.21
N LEU A 98 -6.41 -15.37 -9.14
CA LEU A 98 -7.14 -14.57 -8.17
C LEU A 98 -7.07 -15.15 -6.74
N SER A 99 -6.97 -16.47 -6.60
CA SER A 99 -6.77 -17.14 -5.30
C SER A 99 -5.42 -16.77 -4.66
N ARG A 100 -4.36 -16.58 -5.45
CA ARG A 100 -3.04 -16.13 -4.97
C ARG A 100 -3.08 -14.68 -4.50
N LEU A 101 -3.77 -13.82 -5.26
CA LEU A 101 -4.00 -12.45 -4.84
C LEU A 101 -4.82 -12.41 -3.54
N ALA A 102 -5.90 -13.18 -3.46
CA ALA A 102 -6.72 -13.29 -2.26
C ALA A 102 -5.92 -13.78 -1.05
N PHE A 103 -5.06 -14.79 -1.24
CA PHE A 103 -4.15 -15.27 -0.20
C PHE A 103 -3.22 -14.14 0.30
N SER A 104 -2.58 -13.40 -0.60
CA SER A 104 -1.70 -12.29 -0.20
C SER A 104 -2.42 -11.20 0.59
N ILE A 105 -3.65 -10.86 0.19
CA ILE A 105 -4.47 -9.85 0.86
C ILE A 105 -4.95 -10.35 2.23
N LEU A 106 -5.31 -11.63 2.34
CA LEU A 106 -5.71 -12.24 3.60
C LEU A 106 -4.55 -12.24 4.60
N VAL A 107 -3.37 -12.70 4.18
CA VAL A 107 -2.17 -12.69 5.03
C VAL A 107 -1.84 -11.27 5.46
N PHE A 108 -1.88 -10.30 4.54
CA PHE A 108 -1.67 -8.89 4.84
C PHE A 108 -2.67 -8.34 5.86
N GLY A 109 -3.96 -8.67 5.75
CA GLY A 109 -4.97 -8.28 6.72
C GLY A 109 -4.72 -8.86 8.11
N LEU A 110 -4.36 -10.15 8.19
CA LEU A 110 -4.05 -10.83 9.45
C LEU A 110 -2.81 -10.26 10.14
N THR A 111 -1.71 -10.05 9.39
CA THR A 111 -0.47 -9.51 9.95
C THR A 111 -0.61 -8.03 10.35
N SER A 112 -1.38 -7.25 9.58
CA SER A 112 -1.67 -5.85 9.93
C SER A 112 -2.55 -5.75 11.18
N TYR A 113 -3.53 -6.65 11.33
CA TYR A 113 -4.30 -6.76 12.56
C TYR A 113 -3.44 -7.14 13.76
N PHE A 114 -2.54 -8.13 13.61
CA PHE A 114 -1.61 -8.53 14.65
C PHE A 114 -0.69 -7.36 15.08
N ASN A 115 -0.16 -6.62 14.10
CA ASN A 115 0.64 -5.43 14.34
C ASN A 115 -0.15 -4.34 15.12
N ALA A 116 -1.40 -4.07 14.72
CA ALA A 116 -2.26 -3.12 15.41
C ALA A 116 -2.60 -3.57 16.85
N LEU A 117 -2.80 -4.88 17.05
CA LEU A 117 -3.01 -5.45 18.38
C LEU A 117 -1.77 -5.30 19.26
N ALA A 118 -0.59 -5.58 18.73
CA ALA A 118 0.67 -5.36 19.44
C ALA A 118 0.84 -3.89 19.85
N ALA A 119 0.56 -2.95 18.96
CA ALA A 119 0.62 -1.51 19.25
C ALA A 119 -0.38 -1.08 20.34
N VAL A 120 -1.60 -1.62 20.33
CA VAL A 120 -2.60 -1.37 21.39
C VAL A 120 -2.13 -1.90 22.74
N ILE A 121 -1.50 -3.08 22.77
CA ILE A 121 -0.95 -3.66 23.99
C ILE A 121 0.25 -2.86 24.50
N ALA A 122 1.14 -2.43 23.60
CA ALA A 122 2.29 -1.60 23.93
C ALA A 122 1.85 -0.29 24.58
N GLY A 123 0.85 0.39 24.02
CA GLY A 123 0.32 1.64 24.57
C GLY A 123 -0.34 1.52 25.94
N TRP A 124 -0.78 0.32 26.31
CA TRP A 124 -1.26 -0.01 27.66
C TRP A 124 -0.11 -0.29 28.64
N ARG A 125 1.04 -0.76 28.17
CA ARG A 125 2.24 -1.00 28.98
C ARG A 125 3.07 0.26 29.23
N THR A 126 3.02 1.25 28.33
CA THR A 126 3.79 2.51 28.39
C THR A 126 3.69 3.31 29.69
N PRO A 127 2.53 3.48 30.38
CA PRO A 127 2.45 4.36 31.55
C PRO A 127 3.31 3.94 32.75
N ASN A 128 3.94 2.76 32.72
CA ASN A 128 4.75 2.23 33.82
C ASN A 128 6.27 2.44 33.62
N VAL A 129 6.71 3.20 32.61
CA VAL A 129 8.13 3.41 32.32
C VAL A 129 8.62 4.69 33.01
N VAL A 130 9.55 4.55 33.97
CA VAL A 130 10.23 5.65 34.66
C VAL A 130 11.71 5.62 34.27
N ILE A 131 12.24 6.76 33.83
CA ILE A 131 13.66 6.90 33.48
C ILE A 131 14.41 7.30 34.76
N LEU A 132 15.38 6.47 35.16
CA LEU A 132 16.16 6.70 36.37
C LEU A 132 17.51 7.36 36.06
N THR A 133 17.95 8.23 36.96
CA THR A 133 19.32 8.75 36.97
C THR A 133 20.31 7.66 37.42
N MET A 134 21.62 7.94 37.28
CA MET A 134 22.66 7.04 37.80
C MET A 134 22.55 6.80 39.32
N THR A 135 21.92 7.71 40.05
CA THR A 135 21.65 7.59 41.50
C THR A 135 20.37 6.80 41.82
N LYS A 136 19.67 6.29 40.79
CA LYS A 136 18.37 5.61 40.87
C LYS A 136 17.20 6.50 41.30
N ASP A 137 17.37 7.82 41.19
CA ASP A 137 16.28 8.77 41.38
C ASP A 137 15.49 8.93 40.08
N ASP A 138 14.22 9.36 40.17
CA ASP A 138 13.43 9.70 38.99
C ASP A 138 14.07 10.90 38.29
N SER A 139 14.47 10.73 37.03
CA SER A 139 15.07 11.80 36.23
C SER A 139 14.07 12.85 35.79
N GLY A 140 12.76 12.56 35.88
CA GLY A 140 11.70 13.41 35.33
C GLY A 140 11.62 13.42 33.80
N GLU A 141 12.57 12.78 33.12
CA GLU A 141 12.58 12.64 31.67
C GLU A 141 11.53 11.63 31.21
N LYS A 142 10.79 12.01 30.17
CA LYS A 142 9.69 11.19 29.61
C LYS A 142 10.10 10.46 28.31
N THR A 143 11.19 10.89 27.69
CA THR A 143 11.68 10.40 26.39
C THR A 143 13.11 9.92 26.49
N LEU A 144 13.48 8.93 25.69
CA LEU A 144 14.87 8.48 25.60
C LEU A 144 15.71 9.49 24.80
N PRO A 145 17.03 9.59 25.07
CA PRO A 145 17.93 10.42 24.28
C PRO A 145 17.98 9.92 22.83
N ASP A 146 17.84 10.83 21.87
CA ASP A 146 17.85 10.53 20.45
C ASP A 146 18.60 11.61 19.66
N LEU A 147 19.64 11.18 18.94
CA LEU A 147 20.52 12.07 18.19
C LEU A 147 19.76 12.89 17.13
N GLY A 148 18.74 12.31 16.50
CA GLY A 148 17.98 13.04 15.49
C GLY A 148 17.07 14.08 16.11
N HIS A 149 16.48 13.82 17.26
CA HIS A 149 15.73 14.83 18.02
C HIS A 149 16.64 15.99 18.44
N ASP A 150 17.85 15.69 18.92
CA ASP A 150 18.83 16.71 19.29
C ASP A 150 19.29 17.55 18.09
N LEU A 151 19.54 16.91 16.95
CA LEU A 151 19.92 17.59 15.70
C LEU A 151 18.78 18.47 15.19
N PHE A 152 17.54 17.97 15.21
CA PHE A 152 16.37 18.76 14.83
C PHE A 152 16.18 19.97 15.73
N LYS A 153 16.34 19.79 17.05
CA LYS A 153 16.32 20.89 18.01
C LYS A 153 17.37 21.93 17.66
N PHE A 154 18.63 21.54 17.46
CA PHE A 154 19.71 22.46 17.08
C PHE A 154 19.38 23.26 15.80
N VAL A 155 18.92 22.57 14.74
CA VAL A 155 18.57 23.20 13.46
C VAL A 155 17.38 24.14 13.62
N MET A 156 16.32 23.73 14.32
CA MET A 156 15.12 24.54 14.50
C MET A 156 15.39 25.76 15.38
N THR A 157 16.15 25.63 16.46
CA THR A 157 16.61 26.76 17.28
C THR A 157 17.42 27.75 16.44
N LEU A 158 18.29 27.28 15.54
CA LEU A 158 19.09 28.14 14.67
C LEU A 158 18.23 28.97 13.70
N PHE A 159 17.16 28.40 13.14
CA PHE A 159 16.33 29.07 12.14
C PHE A 159 15.09 29.80 12.71
N TYR A 160 14.52 29.31 13.80
CA TYR A 160 13.22 29.74 14.34
C TYR A 160 13.27 30.18 15.81
N GLY A 161 14.43 30.13 16.46
CA GLY A 161 14.67 30.67 17.81
C GLY A 161 14.19 29.76 18.94
N ASP A 162 12.88 29.49 19.01
CA ASP A 162 12.25 28.93 20.22
C ASP A 162 11.52 27.59 19.99
N THR A 163 11.62 26.98 18.80
CA THR A 163 10.95 25.71 18.51
C THR A 163 11.93 24.53 18.55
N ASP A 164 11.60 23.53 19.38
CA ASP A 164 12.42 22.34 19.61
C ASP A 164 12.04 21.16 18.69
N TYR A 165 10.94 21.28 17.95
CA TYR A 165 10.39 20.27 17.03
C TYR A 165 9.39 20.91 16.06
N ILE A 166 8.92 20.14 15.07
CA ILE A 166 7.90 20.58 14.10
C ILE A 166 6.51 20.41 14.72
N ASP A 167 5.81 21.52 15.01
CA ASP A 167 4.45 21.50 15.59
C ASP A 167 3.37 20.97 14.63
N TRP A 168 3.67 20.84 13.34
CA TRP A 168 2.76 20.25 12.36
C TRP A 168 2.78 18.72 12.44
N PHE A 169 2.12 18.16 13.46
CA PHE A 169 2.07 16.71 13.73
C PHE A 169 1.48 15.87 12.59
N ASP A 170 0.62 16.46 11.76
CA ASP A 170 0.01 15.78 10.60
C ASP A 170 0.96 15.73 9.38
N LEU A 171 2.11 16.43 9.41
CA LEU A 171 3.02 16.52 8.27
C LEU A 171 3.51 15.15 7.73
N PRO A 172 3.89 14.17 8.57
CA PRO A 172 4.23 12.82 8.10
C PRO A 172 3.09 12.16 7.31
N ASP A 173 1.85 12.36 7.75
CA ASP A 173 0.67 11.77 7.10
C ASP A 173 0.39 12.42 5.75
N GLU A 174 0.66 13.71 5.58
CA GLU A 174 0.55 14.38 4.29
C GLU A 174 1.52 13.79 3.26
N PHE A 175 2.77 13.53 3.66
CA PHE A 175 3.76 12.87 2.78
C PHE A 175 3.34 11.44 2.43
N ILE A 176 2.77 10.74 3.38
CA ILE A 176 2.23 9.39 3.16
C ILE A 176 1.04 9.42 2.21
N ALA A 177 0.09 10.34 2.41
CA ALA A 177 -1.07 10.50 1.53
C ALA A 177 -0.61 10.86 0.12
N PHE A 178 0.34 11.79 -0.02
CA PHE A 178 0.95 12.16 -1.29
C PHE A 178 1.58 10.94 -2.01
N CYS A 179 2.49 10.22 -1.34
CA CYS A 179 3.15 9.05 -1.93
C CYS A 179 2.15 7.91 -2.20
N GLY A 180 1.25 7.64 -1.26
CA GLY A 180 0.22 6.62 -1.36
C GLY A 180 -0.76 6.86 -2.51
N THR A 181 -1.08 8.13 -2.81
CA THR A 181 -1.90 8.51 -3.97
C THR A 181 -1.20 8.18 -5.28
N ILE A 182 0.09 8.49 -5.39
CA ILE A 182 0.90 8.15 -6.57
C ILE A 182 0.90 6.63 -6.77
N ILE A 183 1.15 5.87 -5.71
CA ILE A 183 1.12 4.40 -5.75
C ILE A 183 -0.26 3.85 -6.13
N ALA A 184 -1.34 4.41 -5.59
CA ALA A 184 -2.70 4.01 -5.92
C ALA A 184 -3.02 4.25 -7.41
N ILE A 185 -2.59 5.38 -7.97
CA ILE A 185 -2.71 5.67 -9.41
C ILE A 185 -1.93 4.62 -10.20
N ILE A 186 -0.70 4.30 -9.80
CA ILE A 186 0.12 3.30 -10.48
C ILE A 186 -0.55 1.92 -10.44
N PHE A 187 -1.15 1.50 -9.32
CA PHE A 187 -1.90 0.25 -9.26
C PHE A 187 -3.10 0.20 -10.22
N ILE A 188 -3.66 1.35 -10.59
CA ILE A 188 -4.74 1.39 -11.59
C ILE A 188 -4.16 1.32 -13.01
N VAL A 189 -3.13 2.09 -13.31
CA VAL A 189 -2.62 2.25 -14.69
C VAL A 189 -1.58 1.20 -15.11
N HIS A 190 -0.93 0.53 -14.17
CA HIS A 190 0.16 -0.38 -14.48
C HIS A 190 -0.36 -1.65 -15.19
N PRO A 191 0.28 -2.10 -16.30
CA PRO A 191 -0.17 -3.29 -17.03
C PRO A 191 -0.12 -4.55 -16.16
N ARG A 192 0.94 -4.71 -15.36
CA ARG A 192 1.12 -5.81 -14.39
C ARG A 192 0.54 -5.54 -12.99
N ARG A 193 -0.51 -4.71 -12.88
CA ARG A 193 -1.02 -4.22 -11.58
C ARG A 193 -1.32 -5.30 -10.54
N LEU A 194 -1.91 -6.44 -10.94
CA LEU A 194 -2.30 -7.48 -10.01
C LEU A 194 -1.09 -8.25 -9.45
N LEU A 195 -0.08 -8.51 -10.29
CA LEU A 195 1.19 -9.09 -9.84
C LEU A 195 1.90 -8.16 -8.87
N ILE A 196 1.99 -6.86 -9.19
CA ILE A 196 2.64 -5.88 -8.32
C ILE A 196 1.88 -5.77 -7.00
N LEU A 197 0.55 -5.71 -7.04
CA LEU A 197 -0.29 -5.64 -5.84
C LEU A 197 -0.05 -6.85 -4.94
N ARG A 198 -0.03 -8.07 -5.51
CA ARG A 198 0.26 -9.31 -4.77
C ARG A 198 1.64 -9.30 -4.11
N ARG A 199 2.67 -8.85 -4.83
CA ARG A 199 4.04 -8.75 -4.30
C ARG A 199 4.12 -7.70 -3.20
N PHE A 200 3.54 -6.53 -3.43
CA PHE A 200 3.50 -5.43 -2.47
C PHE A 200 2.81 -5.83 -1.17
N THR A 201 1.63 -6.47 -1.24
CA THR A 201 0.90 -6.92 -0.06
C THR A 201 1.65 -8.02 0.68
N MET A 202 2.29 -8.99 0.01
CA MET A 202 3.09 -10.01 0.71
C MET A 202 4.34 -9.44 1.40
N ILE A 203 5.07 -8.55 0.73
CA ILE A 203 6.25 -7.89 1.33
C ILE A 203 5.80 -7.09 2.55
N TYR A 204 4.74 -6.30 2.41
CA TYR A 204 4.23 -5.49 3.52
C TYR A 204 3.66 -6.36 4.66
N ALA A 205 3.04 -7.50 4.33
CA ALA A 205 2.56 -8.44 5.33
C ALA A 205 3.70 -9.00 6.19
N TRP A 206 4.79 -9.42 5.55
CA TRP A 206 5.98 -9.92 6.24
C TRP A 206 6.59 -8.86 7.17
N ILE A 207 6.69 -7.62 6.69
CA ILE A 207 7.19 -6.51 7.50
C ILE A 207 6.28 -6.24 8.70
N ASN A 208 4.95 -6.18 8.50
CA ASN A 208 3.99 -5.99 9.60
C ASN A 208 4.02 -7.14 10.61
N PHE A 209 4.28 -8.36 10.17
CA PHE A 209 4.47 -9.50 11.05
C PHE A 209 5.70 -9.31 11.95
N LEU A 210 6.87 -9.03 11.36
CA LEU A 210 8.11 -8.74 12.11
C LEU A 210 7.91 -7.59 13.11
N ARG A 211 7.20 -6.54 12.69
CA ARG A 211 6.83 -5.42 13.56
C ARG A 211 5.99 -5.82 14.75
N GLY A 212 4.92 -6.56 14.48
CA GLY A 212 4.03 -7.04 15.53
C GLY A 212 4.78 -7.83 16.59
N PHE A 213 5.78 -8.65 16.20
CA PHE A 213 6.63 -9.36 17.15
C PHE A 213 7.49 -8.42 17.99
N CYS A 214 8.22 -7.49 17.35
CA CYS A 214 9.09 -6.56 18.08
C CYS A 214 8.30 -5.74 19.11
N VAL A 215 7.15 -5.18 18.69
CA VAL A 215 6.30 -4.35 19.54
C VAL A 215 5.61 -5.17 20.65
N ALA A 216 5.25 -6.43 20.38
CA ALA A 216 4.63 -7.30 21.38
C ALA A 216 5.62 -7.74 22.48
N VAL A 217 6.88 -7.97 22.12
CA VAL A 217 7.94 -8.41 23.04
C VAL A 217 8.45 -7.25 23.88
N THR A 218 8.79 -6.11 23.25
CA THR A 218 9.40 -4.97 23.93
C THR A 218 8.65 -3.68 23.59
N SER A 219 8.31 -2.91 24.62
CA SER A 219 7.67 -1.59 24.46
C SER A 219 8.61 -0.51 25.00
N LEU A 220 8.88 0.51 24.19
CA LEU A 220 9.72 1.66 24.56
C LEU A 220 8.85 2.85 25.00
N PRO A 221 9.39 3.78 25.82
CA PRO A 221 8.69 5.00 26.18
C PRO A 221 8.44 5.86 24.94
N ASP A 222 7.28 6.48 24.89
CA ASP A 222 6.80 7.22 23.73
C ASP A 222 7.56 8.54 23.55
N ALA A 223 8.06 8.81 22.33
CA ALA A 223 8.73 10.07 22.01
C ALA A 223 7.77 11.26 21.83
N SER A 224 6.50 10.99 21.53
CA SER A 224 5.57 12.01 21.09
C SER A 224 4.97 12.80 22.28
N PRO A 225 5.02 14.14 22.24
CA PRO A 225 4.36 14.96 23.27
C PRO A 225 2.84 14.74 23.29
N MET A 226 2.24 14.36 22.16
CA MET A 226 0.82 14.06 22.08
C MET A 226 0.44 12.81 22.86
N CYS A 227 1.27 11.76 22.82
CA CYS A 227 1.02 10.57 23.62
C CYS A 227 1.15 10.89 25.12
N ILE A 228 2.16 11.67 25.50
CA ILE A 228 2.39 12.09 26.88
C ILE A 228 1.17 12.85 27.44
N SER A 229 0.63 13.80 26.66
CA SER A 229 -0.55 14.58 27.06
C SER A 229 -1.82 13.73 27.30
N GLN A 230 -1.88 12.51 26.75
CA GLN A 230 -3.03 11.63 26.96
C GLN A 230 -3.06 11.05 28.37
N PHE A 231 -1.91 10.91 29.04
CA PHE A 231 -1.85 10.38 30.40
C PHE A 231 -2.41 11.37 31.42
N ASP A 232 -2.30 12.67 31.13
CA ASP A 232 -2.82 13.75 31.98
C ASP A 232 -4.32 14.03 31.73
N SER A 233 -4.89 13.49 30.65
CA SER A 233 -6.29 13.66 30.27
C SER A 233 -7.18 12.50 30.75
N PRO A 234 -8.45 12.73 31.15
CA PRO A 234 -9.39 11.65 31.46
C PRO A 234 -9.63 10.67 30.29
N LYS A 235 -9.26 11.03 29.06
CA LYS A 235 -9.25 10.13 27.89
C LYS A 235 -8.22 9.00 27.99
N GLY A 236 -7.16 9.14 28.79
CA GLY A 236 -6.14 8.12 29.04
C GLY A 236 -6.50 7.09 30.11
N ALA A 237 -7.55 7.33 30.89
CA ALA A 237 -7.96 6.48 32.03
C ALA A 237 -8.31 5.03 31.64
N TYR A 238 -8.55 4.73 30.36
CA TYR A 238 -8.73 3.33 29.93
C TYR A 238 -7.44 2.50 30.06
N LYS A 239 -6.26 3.14 30.07
CA LYS A 239 -4.96 2.46 30.17
C LYS A 239 -4.71 1.88 31.57
N SER A 240 -5.44 2.32 32.60
CA SER A 240 -5.36 1.76 33.97
C SER A 240 -6.32 0.60 34.22
N LEU A 241 -7.14 0.21 33.23
CA LEU A 241 -8.07 -0.91 33.32
C LEU A 241 -7.53 -2.15 32.60
N PRO A 242 -7.96 -3.37 32.99
CA PRO A 242 -7.61 -4.59 32.27
C PRO A 242 -8.02 -4.49 30.80
N ILE A 243 -7.04 -4.64 29.90
CA ILE A 243 -7.22 -4.37 28.46
C ILE A 243 -7.86 -5.54 27.72
N PHE A 244 -7.75 -6.77 28.21
CA PHE A 244 -8.40 -7.94 27.61
C PHE A 244 -9.83 -8.10 28.12
N PRO A 245 -10.83 -8.36 27.26
CA PRO A 245 -10.76 -8.62 25.81
C PRO A 245 -10.89 -7.37 24.91
N LYS A 246 -11.03 -6.17 25.48
CA LYS A 246 -11.26 -4.90 24.75
C LYS A 246 -10.15 -4.57 23.74
N ALA A 247 -8.94 -5.08 23.95
CA ALA A 247 -7.78 -4.96 23.05
C ALA A 247 -8.13 -5.39 21.61
N LEU A 248 -8.83 -6.51 21.46
CA LEU A 248 -9.13 -7.12 20.15
C LEU A 248 -10.02 -6.21 19.29
N VAL A 249 -11.06 -5.64 19.92
CA VAL A 249 -11.98 -4.70 19.26
C VAL A 249 -11.28 -3.38 18.97
N ARG A 250 -10.38 -2.94 19.86
CA ARG A 250 -9.62 -1.70 19.68
C ARG A 250 -8.62 -1.81 18.53
N ALA A 251 -7.91 -2.93 18.41
CA ALA A 251 -7.01 -3.20 17.28
C ALA A 251 -7.75 -3.11 15.95
N PHE A 252 -8.95 -3.69 15.86
CA PHE A 252 -9.80 -3.57 14.68
C PHE A 252 -10.23 -2.13 14.40
N LYS A 253 -10.55 -1.35 15.45
CA LYS A 253 -10.87 0.08 15.31
C LYS A 253 -9.68 0.92 14.88
N VAL A 254 -8.47 0.61 15.33
CA VAL A 254 -7.24 1.30 14.88
C VAL A 254 -7.03 1.08 13.38
N LEU A 255 -7.13 -0.16 12.92
CA LEU A 255 -6.97 -0.51 11.50
C LEU A 255 -8.04 0.14 10.59
N THR A 256 -9.27 0.32 11.11
CA THR A 256 -10.40 0.85 10.32
C THR A 256 -10.63 2.34 10.50
N ARG A 257 -10.16 2.93 11.59
CA ARG A 257 -10.35 4.35 12.00
C ARG A 257 -9.12 4.87 12.75
N PRO A 258 -7.98 5.02 12.06
CA PRO A 258 -6.75 5.53 12.67
C PRO A 258 -6.93 6.92 13.29
N SER A 259 -7.63 7.82 12.60
CA SER A 259 -7.85 9.22 13.03
C SER A 259 -8.57 9.43 14.37
N HIS A 260 -9.17 8.40 14.95
CA HIS A 260 -9.86 8.49 16.24
C HIS A 260 -9.10 7.81 17.38
N HIS A 261 -7.97 7.15 17.09
CA HIS A 261 -7.26 6.33 18.06
C HIS A 261 -5.75 6.52 17.94
N ILE A 262 -5.18 7.36 18.82
CA ILE A 262 -3.73 7.43 19.02
C ILE A 262 -3.25 6.08 19.55
N THR A 263 -2.34 5.43 18.83
CA THR A 263 -1.47 4.39 19.35
C THR A 263 -0.27 5.05 20.02
N CYS A 264 0.18 4.47 21.12
CA CYS A 264 1.28 4.96 21.93
C CYS A 264 2.22 3.79 22.18
N GLY A 265 3.51 4.05 22.38
CA GLY A 265 4.47 3.07 22.85
C GLY A 265 4.87 2.01 21.82
N ASP A 266 4.45 2.15 20.56
CA ASP A 266 4.92 1.35 19.42
C ASP A 266 6.18 1.94 18.78
N MET A 267 7.10 2.37 19.65
CA MET A 267 8.38 3.03 19.34
C MET A 267 9.49 2.02 19.04
N ILE A 268 9.15 0.94 18.35
CA ILE A 268 10.11 0.05 17.71
C ILE A 268 9.57 -0.20 16.32
N PHE A 269 10.37 0.15 15.32
CA PHE A 269 10.12 -0.14 13.90
C PHE A 269 8.95 0.66 13.33
N SER A 270 9.21 1.83 12.72
CA SER A 270 8.16 2.78 12.28
C SER A 270 7.33 2.28 11.09
N GLY A 271 6.01 2.17 11.25
CA GLY A 271 5.08 1.79 10.17
C GLY A 271 4.95 2.84 9.07
N HIS A 272 5.02 4.12 9.43
CA HIS A 272 5.03 5.26 8.51
C HIS A 272 6.25 5.22 7.58
N THR A 273 7.44 5.04 8.15
CA THR A 273 8.67 4.90 7.36
C THR A 273 8.65 3.66 6.48
N VAL A 274 8.17 2.51 6.97
CA VAL A 274 8.00 1.30 6.15
C VAL A 274 7.18 1.61 4.90
N PHE A 275 6.03 2.27 5.04
CA PHE A 275 5.17 2.56 3.90
C PHE A 275 5.82 3.54 2.91
N LEU A 276 6.47 4.61 3.38
CA LEU A 276 7.20 5.55 2.52
C LEU A 276 8.32 4.84 1.75
N MET A 277 9.08 3.97 2.43
CA MET A 277 10.13 3.17 1.79
C MET A 277 9.57 2.20 0.76
N LEU A 278 8.45 1.54 1.05
CA LEU A 278 7.76 0.68 0.09
C LEU A 278 7.27 1.48 -1.13
N CYS A 279 6.76 2.70 -0.95
CA CYS A 279 6.39 3.58 -2.06
C CYS A 279 7.60 3.91 -2.95
N ALA A 280 8.71 4.32 -2.35
CA ALA A 280 9.94 4.66 -3.08
C ALA A 280 10.53 3.44 -3.83
N LEU A 281 10.57 2.28 -3.19
CA LEU A 281 11.06 1.03 -3.81
C LEU A 281 10.13 0.54 -4.92
N MET A 282 8.82 0.71 -4.77
CA MET A 282 7.84 0.37 -5.80
C MET A 282 8.07 1.18 -7.07
N VAL A 283 8.14 2.52 -6.99
CA VAL A 283 8.29 3.36 -8.19
C VAL A 283 9.65 3.18 -8.86
N THR A 284 10.70 2.93 -8.07
CA THR A 284 12.04 2.73 -8.62
C THR A 284 12.12 1.41 -9.39
N THR A 285 11.56 0.34 -8.84
CA THR A 285 11.54 -1.01 -9.41
C THR A 285 10.58 -1.13 -10.60
N TYR A 286 9.32 -0.73 -10.44
CA TYR A 286 8.24 -1.04 -11.38
C TYR A 286 7.94 0.08 -12.38
N CYS A 287 8.23 1.35 -12.08
CA CYS A 287 7.99 2.44 -13.05
C CYS A 287 9.14 2.60 -14.06
N ALA A 288 9.77 1.51 -14.51
CA ALA A 288 10.81 1.57 -15.53
C ALA A 288 10.21 1.88 -16.93
N LYS A 289 10.94 2.62 -17.77
CA LYS A 289 10.54 2.91 -19.17
C LYS A 289 10.26 1.63 -19.97
N ALA A 290 10.95 0.54 -19.65
CA ALA A 290 10.74 -0.76 -20.28
C ALA A 290 9.34 -1.34 -20.01
N GLU A 291 8.80 -1.11 -18.81
CA GLU A 291 7.55 -1.73 -18.35
C GLU A 291 6.34 -0.80 -18.57
N LEU A 292 6.51 0.49 -18.31
CA LEU A 292 5.49 1.52 -18.49
C LEU A 292 5.64 2.24 -19.84
N ASN A 293 5.71 1.50 -20.95
CA ASN A 293 5.79 2.04 -22.32
C ASN A 293 4.41 2.19 -22.97
N THR A 294 3.48 2.83 -22.26
CA THR A 294 2.17 3.18 -22.79
C THR A 294 2.28 4.29 -23.85
N PRO A 295 1.29 4.48 -24.74
CA PRO A 295 1.30 5.59 -25.70
C PRO A 295 1.50 6.96 -25.03
N PHE A 296 0.92 7.15 -23.85
CA PHE A 296 1.05 8.37 -23.06
C PHE A 296 2.48 8.59 -22.54
N THR A 297 3.06 7.59 -21.89
CA THR A 297 4.42 7.69 -21.34
C THR A 297 5.50 7.76 -22.42
N ARG A 298 5.22 7.27 -23.64
CA ARG A 298 6.10 7.47 -24.80
C ARG A 298 6.05 8.90 -25.32
N ALA A 299 4.87 9.49 -25.39
CA ALA A 299 4.72 10.90 -25.74
C ALA A 299 5.36 11.83 -24.68
N TYR A 300 5.27 11.44 -23.40
CA TYR A 300 5.77 12.22 -22.28
C TYR A 300 6.71 11.41 -21.37
N PRO A 301 7.95 11.12 -21.82
CA PRO A 301 8.89 10.30 -21.06
C PRO A 301 9.36 10.94 -19.74
N TRP A 302 9.25 12.27 -19.64
CA TRP A 302 9.57 13.04 -18.43
C TRP A 302 8.60 12.75 -17.28
N VAL A 303 7.37 12.34 -17.55
CA VAL A 303 6.36 12.04 -16.51
C VAL A 303 6.85 10.93 -15.59
N LEU A 304 7.46 9.88 -16.14
CA LEU A 304 8.01 8.79 -15.33
C LEU A 304 9.14 9.25 -14.43
N THR A 305 10.01 10.14 -14.94
CA THR A 305 11.09 10.73 -14.14
C THR A 305 10.51 11.57 -13.01
N ILE A 306 9.51 12.42 -13.29
CA ILE A 306 8.85 13.24 -12.28
C ILE A 306 8.21 12.36 -11.21
N VAL A 307 7.44 11.34 -11.59
CA VAL A 307 6.78 10.44 -10.64
C VAL A 307 7.80 9.76 -9.73
N LYS A 308 8.90 9.23 -10.28
CA LYS A 308 9.97 8.61 -9.48
C LYS A 308 10.62 9.62 -8.53
N THR A 309 11.08 10.74 -9.07
CA THR A 309 11.80 11.75 -8.28
C THR A 309 10.90 12.34 -7.21
N ALA A 310 9.64 12.67 -7.52
CA ALA A 310 8.68 13.20 -6.56
C ALA A 310 8.37 12.21 -5.43
N THR A 311 8.19 10.93 -5.75
CA THR A 311 7.93 9.91 -4.72
C THR A 311 9.15 9.66 -3.84
N VAL A 312 10.36 9.60 -4.42
CA VAL A 312 11.60 9.40 -3.65
C VAL A 312 11.87 10.62 -2.75
N ILE A 313 11.77 11.83 -3.28
CA ILE A 313 11.94 13.06 -2.47
C ILE A 313 10.86 13.13 -1.40
N GLY A 314 9.59 12.89 -1.74
CA GLY A 314 8.48 12.89 -0.79
C GLY A 314 8.65 11.83 0.31
N SER A 315 9.17 10.66 -0.02
CA SER A 315 9.45 9.59 0.95
C SER A 315 10.60 9.96 1.90
N THR A 316 11.66 10.56 1.35
CA THR A 316 12.80 11.05 2.15
C THR A 316 12.38 12.18 3.08
N LEU A 317 11.66 13.18 2.57
CA LEU A 317 11.14 14.30 3.38
C LEU A 317 10.14 13.82 4.43
N GLY A 318 9.28 12.85 4.09
CA GLY A 318 8.37 12.21 5.04
C GLY A 318 9.13 11.45 6.14
N ALA A 319 10.21 10.75 5.81
CA ALA A 319 11.04 10.09 6.82
C ALA A 319 11.70 11.10 7.77
N PHE A 320 12.17 12.23 7.25
CA PHE A 320 12.69 13.33 8.08
C PHE A 320 11.60 13.97 8.94
N SER A 321 10.40 14.20 8.41
CA SER A 321 9.31 14.80 9.18
C SER A 321 8.82 13.90 10.31
N ILE A 322 8.91 12.58 10.19
CA ILE A 322 8.62 11.63 11.28
C ILE A 322 9.54 11.88 12.49
N VAL A 323 10.84 12.07 12.25
CA VAL A 323 11.80 12.39 13.32
C VAL A 323 11.58 13.83 13.83
N GLY A 324 11.38 14.78 12.91
CA GLY A 324 11.22 16.20 13.25
C GLY A 324 9.94 16.52 14.03
N THR A 325 8.87 15.75 13.86
CA THR A 325 7.63 15.86 14.67
C THR A 325 7.70 15.04 15.96
N ARG A 326 8.82 14.36 16.23
CA ARG A 326 9.01 13.40 17.33
C ARG A 326 7.96 12.29 17.34
N LEU A 327 7.45 11.92 16.15
CA LEU A 327 6.50 10.81 16.01
C LEU A 327 7.18 9.47 16.32
N HIS A 328 8.44 9.32 15.92
CA HIS A 328 9.28 8.17 16.23
C HIS A 328 10.70 8.60 16.57
N TYR A 329 11.45 7.71 17.23
CA TYR A 329 12.89 7.86 17.38
C TYR A 329 13.61 7.66 16.04
N THR A 330 14.80 8.23 15.92
CA THR A 330 15.65 8.06 14.74
C THR A 330 16.01 6.59 14.53
N LEU A 331 16.22 5.84 15.63
CA LEU A 331 16.45 4.41 15.58
C LEU A 331 15.32 3.65 14.86
N ASP A 332 14.07 3.99 15.14
CA ASP A 332 12.89 3.34 14.54
C ASP A 332 12.85 3.54 13.03
N VAL A 333 13.18 4.75 12.59
CA VAL A 333 13.22 5.16 11.19
C VAL A 333 14.35 4.40 10.46
N LEU A 334 15.54 4.32 11.06
CA LEU A 334 16.67 3.60 10.46
C LEU A 334 16.43 2.09 10.36
N ILE A 335 15.90 1.46 11.42
CA ILE A 335 15.54 0.03 11.39
C ILE A 335 14.44 -0.21 10.35
N ALA A 336 13.43 0.66 10.28
CA ALA A 336 12.38 0.60 9.26
C ALA A 336 12.95 0.64 7.84
N MET A 337 13.87 1.56 7.55
CA MET A 337 14.56 1.63 6.25
C MET A 337 15.31 0.33 5.95
N TYR A 338 16.14 -0.13 6.88
CA TYR A 338 16.96 -1.33 6.69
C TYR A 338 16.14 -2.58 6.41
N VAL A 339 15.18 -2.92 7.28
CA VAL A 339 14.37 -4.14 7.11
C VAL A 339 13.49 -4.05 5.87
N THR A 340 12.96 -2.86 5.54
CA THR A 340 12.13 -2.70 4.33
C THR A 340 12.96 -2.93 3.07
N ILE A 341 14.14 -2.33 2.98
CA ILE A 341 15.08 -2.53 1.86
C ILE A 341 15.48 -4.00 1.77
N GLN A 342 15.89 -4.60 2.88
CA GLN A 342 16.33 -6.00 2.90
C GLN A 342 15.21 -6.95 2.50
N THR A 343 14.00 -6.75 3.03
CA THR A 343 12.84 -7.59 2.69
C THR A 343 12.47 -7.43 1.22
N TRP A 344 12.48 -6.20 0.69
CA TRP A 344 12.18 -5.93 -0.71
C TRP A 344 13.12 -6.68 -1.64
N TYR A 345 14.43 -6.53 -1.47
CA TYR A 345 15.42 -7.20 -2.31
C TYR A 345 15.42 -8.71 -2.12
N THR A 346 15.28 -9.20 -0.89
CA THR A 346 15.20 -10.64 -0.61
C THR A 346 13.98 -11.27 -1.31
N TYR A 347 12.82 -10.61 -1.25
CA TYR A 347 11.62 -11.09 -1.94
C TYR A 347 11.82 -11.14 -3.45
N HIS A 348 12.39 -10.08 -4.05
CA HIS A 348 12.59 -10.03 -5.50
C HIS A 348 13.63 -11.05 -5.97
N TRP A 349 14.69 -11.25 -5.19
CA TRP A 349 15.65 -12.32 -5.44
C TRP A 349 14.99 -13.70 -5.41
N LEU A 350 14.17 -13.98 -4.40
CA LEU A 350 13.40 -15.23 -4.32
C LEU A 350 12.36 -15.37 -5.43
N ALA A 351 11.81 -14.26 -5.93
CA ALA A 351 10.84 -14.25 -7.02
C ALA A 351 11.49 -14.45 -8.40
N GLU A 352 12.77 -14.12 -8.55
CA GLU A 352 13.56 -14.40 -9.75
C GLU A 352 14.11 -15.82 -9.77
N ASP A 353 14.63 -16.28 -8.63
CA ASP A 353 15.27 -17.59 -8.52
C ASP A 353 15.06 -18.20 -7.12
N ASN A 354 14.09 -19.11 -6.99
CA ASN A 354 13.83 -19.83 -5.75
C ASN A 354 14.74 -21.06 -5.57
N ARG A 355 16.06 -20.83 -5.45
CA ARG A 355 17.05 -21.91 -5.26
C ARG A 355 16.79 -22.80 -4.04
N TRP A 356 16.16 -22.24 -3.01
CA TRP A 356 15.91 -22.90 -1.74
C TRP A 356 14.65 -23.77 -1.76
N GLY A 357 13.93 -23.81 -2.88
CA GLY A 357 12.73 -24.65 -3.03
C GLY A 357 11.62 -24.28 -2.04
N ILE A 358 11.53 -23.02 -1.62
CA ILE A 358 10.50 -22.57 -0.68
C ILE A 358 9.13 -22.77 -1.32
N SER A 359 8.36 -23.74 -0.83
CA SER A 359 7.11 -24.17 -1.48
C SER A 359 6.10 -23.04 -1.66
N LEU A 360 6.03 -22.13 -0.67
CA LEU A 360 5.15 -20.96 -0.74
C LEU A 360 5.53 -20.02 -1.88
N ILE A 361 6.82 -19.72 -2.05
CA ILE A 361 7.31 -18.85 -3.13
C ILE A 361 7.16 -19.54 -4.48
N THR A 362 7.38 -20.86 -4.55
CA THR A 362 7.15 -21.63 -5.78
C THR A 362 5.69 -21.52 -6.21
N TRP A 363 4.75 -21.77 -5.28
CA TRP A 363 3.32 -21.66 -5.57
C TRP A 363 2.89 -20.23 -5.92
N LEU A 364 3.46 -19.22 -5.24
CA LEU A 364 3.10 -17.82 -5.41
C LEU A 364 3.65 -17.23 -6.72
N GLU A 365 4.92 -17.49 -7.05
CA GLU A 365 5.65 -16.79 -8.11
C GLU A 365 6.10 -17.69 -9.28
N HIS A 366 6.35 -18.99 -9.08
CA HIS A 366 7.00 -19.86 -10.09
C HIS A 366 6.08 -20.89 -10.77
N ASP A 367 4.80 -20.93 -10.42
CA ASP A 367 3.84 -21.80 -11.07
C ASP A 367 3.71 -21.45 -12.57
N GLU A 368 3.92 -22.43 -13.46
CA GLU A 368 3.99 -22.20 -14.91
C GLU A 368 2.75 -21.49 -15.45
N GLY A 369 1.57 -21.80 -14.91
CA GLY A 369 0.32 -21.16 -15.30
C GLY A 369 0.27 -19.67 -14.97
N VAL A 370 0.91 -19.23 -13.89
CA VAL A 370 0.95 -17.80 -13.50
C VAL A 370 1.99 -17.06 -14.31
N VAL A 371 3.19 -17.63 -14.44
CA VAL A 371 4.31 -17.03 -15.17
C VAL A 371 3.94 -16.77 -16.63
N THR A 372 3.24 -17.74 -17.26
CA THR A 372 2.76 -17.59 -18.64
C THR A 372 1.71 -16.49 -18.77
N ILE A 373 0.74 -16.41 -17.86
CA ILE A 373 -0.28 -15.33 -17.84
C ILE A 373 0.38 -13.96 -17.68
N ASP A 374 1.31 -13.81 -16.74
CA ASP A 374 2.01 -12.53 -16.52
C ASP A 374 2.90 -12.16 -17.70
N HIS A 375 3.58 -13.13 -18.32
CA HIS A 375 4.39 -12.91 -19.52
C HIS A 375 3.51 -12.49 -20.72
N ASN A 376 2.36 -13.14 -20.90
CA ASN A 376 1.38 -12.79 -21.93
C ASN A 376 0.82 -11.38 -21.71
N ALA A 377 0.42 -11.04 -20.48
CA ALA A 377 -0.07 -9.71 -20.12
C ALA A 377 0.97 -8.63 -20.42
N TYR A 378 2.22 -8.89 -20.06
CA TYR A 378 3.33 -8.00 -20.35
C TYR A 378 3.60 -7.84 -21.86
N ARG A 379 3.57 -8.95 -22.61
CA ARG A 379 3.80 -8.95 -24.07
C ARG A 379 2.68 -8.21 -24.81
N MET A 380 1.42 -8.40 -24.43
CA MET A 380 0.28 -7.73 -25.04
C MET A 380 0.33 -6.22 -24.80
N ALA A 381 0.59 -5.80 -23.56
CA ALA A 381 0.77 -4.38 -23.22
C ALA A 381 1.86 -3.70 -24.07
N ARG A 382 2.94 -4.41 -24.40
CA ARG A 382 4.05 -3.90 -25.24
C ARG A 382 3.70 -3.80 -26.73
N ARG A 383 2.96 -4.77 -27.27
CA ARG A 383 2.55 -4.81 -28.70
C ARG A 383 1.62 -3.66 -29.08
N SER A 384 0.80 -3.18 -28.14
CA SER A 384 -0.06 -1.99 -28.29
C SER A 384 0.70 -0.76 -28.80
N GLY A 385 1.99 -0.65 -28.46
CA GLY A 385 2.82 0.49 -28.82
C GLY A 385 3.52 0.37 -30.16
N SER A 386 3.54 -0.78 -30.84
CA SER A 386 4.29 -0.96 -32.10
C SER A 386 3.42 -0.96 -33.36
N MET A 387 2.09 -0.91 -33.23
CA MET A 387 1.22 -0.75 -34.41
C MET A 387 1.10 0.75 -34.75
N PRO A 388 1.46 1.18 -35.97
CA PRO A 388 1.03 2.48 -36.46
C PRO A 388 -0.52 2.52 -36.42
N PRO A 389 -1.13 3.70 -36.25
CA PRO A 389 -2.59 3.82 -36.32
C PRO A 389 -3.02 3.17 -37.63
N LYS A 390 -3.85 2.12 -37.55
CA LYS A 390 -4.45 1.52 -38.74
C LYS A 390 -5.13 2.67 -39.48
N ALA A 391 -4.57 3.04 -40.63
CA ALA A 391 -5.26 3.87 -41.60
C ALA A 391 -6.64 3.26 -41.74
N ALA A 392 -7.67 4.05 -41.42
CA ALA A 392 -9.05 3.69 -41.67
C ALA A 392 -9.09 3.19 -43.11
N SER A 393 -9.34 1.89 -43.27
CA SER A 393 -9.36 1.23 -44.57
C SER A 393 -10.68 1.63 -45.23
N THR A 394 -10.76 2.87 -45.70
CA THR A 394 -11.79 3.36 -46.61
C THR A 394 -11.43 2.84 -48.00
N SER A 395 -11.60 1.55 -48.21
CA SER A 395 -11.35 0.94 -49.52
C SER A 395 -12.17 -0.31 -49.74
N VAL A 396 -13.48 -0.23 -49.53
CA VAL A 396 -14.45 -1.12 -50.18
C VAL A 396 -15.76 -0.34 -50.34
N LEU A 397 -15.98 0.19 -51.54
CA LEU A 397 -17.26 0.34 -52.24
C LEU A 397 -17.09 1.44 -53.28
N LEU A 398 -16.90 1.01 -54.54
CA LEU A 398 -17.49 1.54 -55.77
C LEU A 398 -16.59 1.19 -56.97
N LYS A 399 -16.77 -0.03 -57.46
CA LYS A 399 -16.64 -0.36 -58.89
C LYS A 399 -17.56 -1.55 -59.17
N GLN A 400 -18.32 -1.45 -60.26
CA GLN A 400 -19.57 -2.15 -60.62
C GLN A 400 -20.77 -1.37 -60.10
N GLU A 401 -21.52 -0.60 -60.91
CA GLU A 401 -21.83 -0.70 -62.35
C GLU A 401 -21.48 0.56 -63.15
#